data_AF-A0A936DRD9-F1
#
_entry.id   AF-A0A936DRD9-F1
#
_cell.length_a   1.000
_cell.length_b   1.000
_cell.length_c   1.000
_cell.angle_alpha   90.00
_cell.angle_beta   90.00
_cell.angle_gamma   90.00
#
_symmetry.space_group_name_H-M   'P 1'
#
loop_
_entity.id
_entity.type
_entity.pdbx_description
1 polymer ?
#
loop_
_entity_poly.entity_id
_entity_poly.type
_entity_poly.pdbx_seq_one_letter_code
_entity_poly.pdbx_strand_id
1 'polypeptide(L)'
;MQRRDTLKGLLLLGGFGFPAAVQRALAAGLTPEGSAAGMFDVPARALVAALAERIIPATDTPGAVEAGVVDFIEQIVFSWYTDAERAIFLQGLEDAGAMATTRFQQDFATLDGERQDQLLGELEQRALAVAKPAAFSLQPDLDEDLSPFFSKLKELVVVGYYTSEIGATRELRYERMPMVYRADVPLAEIGRAWANGMKD
;
A
#
# COMPACT_ATOMS: atom_id res chain seq x y z
N MET A 1 14.45 -13.75 -33.73
CA MET A 1 13.49 -12.66 -34.02
C MET A 1 12.63 -12.43 -32.79
N GLN A 2 12.86 -11.34 -32.08
CA GLN A 2 12.17 -11.03 -30.83
C GLN A 2 10.81 -10.38 -31.15
N ARG A 3 9.73 -10.90 -30.56
CA ARG A 3 8.35 -10.40 -30.74
C ARG A 3 8.21 -8.89 -30.43
N ARG A 4 9.12 -8.34 -29.63
CA ARG A 4 9.20 -6.91 -29.30
C ARG A 4 9.57 -6.05 -30.51
N ASP A 5 10.47 -6.50 -31.37
CA ASP A 5 10.92 -5.69 -32.51
C ASP A 5 9.88 -5.66 -33.63
N THR A 6 9.12 -6.76 -33.79
CA THR A 6 8.00 -6.81 -34.73
C THR A 6 6.84 -5.91 -34.30
N LEU A 7 6.57 -5.79 -33.00
CA LEU A 7 5.53 -4.88 -32.49
C LEU A 7 5.95 -3.41 -32.59
N LYS A 8 7.23 -3.09 -32.34
CA LYS A 8 7.78 -1.75 -32.55
C LYS A 8 7.71 -1.33 -34.03
N GLY A 9 8.04 -2.25 -34.94
CA GLY A 9 7.94 -2.01 -36.38
C GLY A 9 6.49 -1.81 -36.86
N LEU A 10 5.54 -2.58 -36.33
CA LEU A 10 4.11 -2.45 -36.66
C LEU A 10 3.53 -1.13 -36.12
N LEU A 11 3.95 -0.68 -34.93
CA LEU A 11 3.55 0.58 -34.32
C LEU A 11 4.01 1.81 -35.11
N LEU A 12 5.20 1.74 -35.72
CA LEU A 12 5.74 2.84 -36.55
C LEU A 12 5.05 2.96 -37.92
N LEU A 13 4.44 1.88 -38.43
CA LEU A 13 3.72 1.87 -39.70
C LEU A 13 2.25 2.34 -39.58
N GLY A 14 1.66 2.31 -38.39
CA GLY A 14 0.25 2.66 -38.12
C GLY A 14 0.00 4.13 -37.73
N GLY A 15 0.69 5.08 -38.37
CA GLY A 15 0.84 6.48 -37.95
C GLY A 15 -0.38 7.42 -37.91
N PHE A 16 -1.60 6.98 -37.58
CA PHE A 16 -2.79 7.88 -37.58
C PHE A 16 -3.78 7.62 -36.43
N GLY A 17 -3.39 7.90 -35.19
CA GLY A 17 -4.37 7.86 -34.08
C GLY A 17 -3.88 8.28 -32.69
N PHE A 18 -2.57 8.44 -32.48
CA PHE A 18 -2.03 8.73 -31.15
C PHE A 18 -1.70 10.22 -30.96
N PRO A 19 -1.97 10.79 -29.77
CA PRO A 19 -1.55 12.15 -29.43
C PRO A 19 -0.06 12.36 -29.67
N ALA A 20 0.33 13.52 -30.19
CA ALA A 20 1.71 13.86 -30.52
C ALA A 20 2.69 13.68 -29.34
N ALA A 21 2.21 13.80 -28.10
CA ALA A 21 2.99 13.54 -26.90
C ALA A 21 3.44 12.07 -26.79
N VAL A 22 2.56 11.10 -27.10
CA VAL A 22 2.87 9.66 -27.05
C VAL A 22 3.87 9.29 -28.15
N GLN A 23 3.72 9.87 -29.34
CA GLN A 23 4.66 9.65 -30.45
C GLN A 23 6.05 10.20 -30.13
N ARG A 24 6.13 11.41 -29.55
CA ARG A 24 7.39 12.01 -29.11
C ARG A 24 8.04 11.22 -27.98
N ALA A 25 7.26 10.72 -27.03
CA ALA A 25 7.77 9.88 -25.95
C ALA A 25 8.40 8.59 -26.49
N LEU A 26 7.69 7.87 -27.38
CA LEU A 26 8.24 6.67 -28.02
C LEU A 26 9.48 6.98 -28.88
N ALA A 27 9.47 8.06 -29.66
CA ALA A 27 10.60 8.46 -30.51
C ALA A 27 11.84 8.88 -29.68
N ALA A 28 11.62 9.44 -28.50
CA ALA A 28 12.67 9.74 -27.53
C ALA A 28 13.16 8.49 -26.76
N GLY A 29 12.61 7.31 -27.05
CA GLY A 29 12.96 6.07 -26.36
C GLY A 29 12.40 5.98 -24.94
N LEU A 30 11.48 6.87 -24.56
CA LEU A 30 10.77 6.79 -23.29
C LEU A 30 9.83 5.59 -23.36
N THR A 31 10.25 4.49 -22.74
CA THR A 31 9.37 3.38 -22.44
C THR A 31 8.50 3.77 -21.25
N PRO A 32 7.21 3.36 -21.20
CA PRO A 32 6.52 3.37 -19.91
C PRO A 32 7.43 2.66 -18.90
N GLU A 33 7.72 3.31 -17.78
CA GLU A 33 8.34 2.65 -16.64
C GLU A 33 7.47 1.43 -16.31
N GLY A 34 8.11 0.33 -15.90
CA GLY A 34 7.48 -0.99 -15.86
C GLY A 34 6.12 -1.01 -15.16
N SER A 35 5.33 -2.04 -15.43
CA SER A 35 4.09 -2.22 -14.68
C SER A 35 4.43 -2.80 -13.31
N ALA A 36 3.83 -2.25 -12.25
CA ALA A 36 3.84 -2.90 -10.94
C ALA A 36 3.12 -4.26 -10.99
N ALA A 37 2.25 -4.49 -11.98
CA ALA A 37 1.50 -5.72 -12.10
C ALA A 37 2.42 -6.95 -12.22
N GLY A 38 2.33 -7.82 -11.22
CA GLY A 38 3.14 -9.05 -11.15
C GLY A 38 4.49 -8.86 -10.48
N MET A 39 4.67 -7.77 -9.73
CA MET A 39 5.78 -7.65 -8.80
C MET A 39 5.62 -8.63 -7.64
N PHE A 40 4.41 -8.72 -7.08
CA PHE A 40 4.06 -9.78 -6.16
C PHE A 40 3.54 -10.98 -6.94
N ASP A 41 4.11 -12.15 -6.67
CA ASP A 41 3.54 -13.40 -7.14
C ASP A 41 2.21 -13.68 -6.40
N VAL A 42 1.47 -14.69 -6.87
CA VAL A 42 0.14 -15.00 -6.33
C VAL A 42 0.16 -15.25 -4.81
N PRO A 43 1.12 -16.05 -4.27
CA PRO A 43 1.24 -16.24 -2.82
C PRO A 43 1.59 -14.96 -2.06
N ALA A 44 2.57 -14.17 -2.51
CA ALA A 44 2.95 -12.93 -1.85
C ALA A 44 1.78 -11.93 -1.83
N ARG A 45 1.07 -11.81 -2.95
CA ARG A 45 -0.10 -10.92 -3.04
C ARG A 45 -1.24 -11.36 -2.12
N ALA A 46 -1.49 -12.68 -2.00
CA ALA A 46 -2.47 -13.21 -1.05
C ALA A 46 -2.07 -12.97 0.41
N LEU A 47 -0.77 -13.06 0.72
CA LEU A 47 -0.22 -12.75 2.04
C LEU A 47 -0.40 -11.27 2.38
N VAL A 48 -0.04 -10.35 1.46
CA VAL A 48 -0.25 -8.90 1.64
C VAL A 48 -1.73 -8.60 1.83
N ALA A 49 -2.61 -9.21 1.03
CA ALA A 49 -4.06 -9.05 1.17
C ALA A 49 -4.56 -9.47 2.56
N ALA A 50 -4.15 -10.66 3.04
CA ALA A 50 -4.55 -11.15 4.35
C ALA A 50 -3.99 -10.29 5.50
N LEU A 51 -2.74 -9.84 5.40
CA LEU A 51 -2.15 -8.93 6.39
C LEU A 51 -2.86 -7.58 6.42
N ALA A 52 -3.10 -6.98 5.24
CA ALA A 52 -3.78 -5.69 5.12
C ALA A 52 -5.22 -5.76 5.64
N GLU A 53 -5.96 -6.81 5.27
CA GLU A 53 -7.32 -7.03 5.75
C GLU A 53 -7.34 -7.28 7.27
N ARG A 54 -6.32 -7.92 7.84
CA ARG A 54 -6.28 -8.09 9.29
C ARG A 54 -6.00 -6.78 10.03
N ILE A 55 -5.22 -5.87 9.44
CA ILE A 55 -4.92 -4.55 10.02
C ILE A 55 -6.14 -3.62 9.94
N ILE A 56 -6.82 -3.56 8.80
CA ILE A 56 -8.08 -2.81 8.62
C ILE A 56 -9.13 -3.77 8.03
N PRO A 57 -9.86 -4.51 8.89
CA PRO A 57 -10.86 -5.48 8.43
C PRO A 57 -12.15 -4.81 8.00
N ALA A 58 -12.89 -5.47 7.10
CA ALA A 58 -14.27 -5.10 6.83
C ALA A 58 -15.13 -5.16 8.10
N THR A 59 -15.85 -4.08 8.37
CA THR A 59 -16.80 -3.94 9.48
C THR A 59 -18.12 -3.39 8.93
N ASP A 60 -18.59 -2.24 9.43
CA ASP A 60 -19.70 -1.49 8.85
C ASP A 60 -19.28 -0.77 7.54
N THR A 61 -17.98 -0.72 7.27
CA THR A 61 -17.36 -0.21 6.04
C THR A 61 -16.47 -1.28 5.39
N PRO A 62 -16.24 -1.19 4.07
CA PRO A 62 -15.35 -2.12 3.38
C PRO A 62 -13.92 -2.08 3.92
N GLY A 63 -13.26 -3.23 3.99
CA GLY A 63 -11.90 -3.39 4.52
C GLY A 63 -10.79 -2.98 3.55
N ALA A 64 -9.53 -3.21 3.96
CA ALA A 64 -8.34 -2.83 3.20
C ALA A 64 -8.31 -3.42 1.78
N VAL A 65 -8.71 -4.68 1.61
CA VAL A 65 -8.70 -5.35 0.31
C VAL A 65 -9.69 -4.69 -0.64
N GLU A 66 -10.91 -4.41 -0.18
CA GLU A 66 -11.94 -3.73 -0.97
C GLU A 66 -11.57 -2.28 -1.29
N ALA A 67 -10.80 -1.62 -0.42
CA ALA A 67 -10.26 -0.29 -0.65
C ALA A 67 -9.10 -0.22 -1.66
N GLY A 68 -8.67 -1.36 -2.23
CA GLY A 68 -7.59 -1.40 -3.23
C GLY A 68 -6.19 -1.23 -2.62
N VAL A 69 -6.05 -1.43 -1.32
CA VAL A 69 -4.77 -1.23 -0.60
C VAL A 69 -3.67 -2.15 -1.11
N VAL A 70 -4.02 -3.36 -1.56
CA VAL A 70 -3.04 -4.33 -2.10
C VAL A 70 -2.37 -3.79 -3.36
N ASP A 71 -3.14 -3.22 -4.29
CA ASP A 71 -2.62 -2.61 -5.52
C ASP A 71 -1.80 -1.37 -5.21
N PHE A 72 -2.24 -0.57 -4.24
CA PHE A 72 -1.49 0.59 -3.76
C PHE A 72 -0.12 0.18 -3.22
N ILE A 73 -0.05 -0.82 -2.33
CA ILE A 73 1.21 -1.33 -1.78
C ILE A 73 2.13 -1.82 -2.90
N GLU A 74 1.63 -2.66 -3.81
CA GLU A 74 2.43 -3.19 -4.92
C GLU A 74 3.00 -2.05 -5.79
N GLN A 75 2.21 -1.01 -6.07
CA GLN A 75 2.65 0.16 -6.83
C GLN A 75 3.71 0.99 -6.09
N ILE A 76 3.56 1.22 -4.79
CA ILE A 76 4.53 1.99 -3.99
C ILE A 76 5.85 1.23 -3.89
N VAL A 77 5.81 -0.06 -3.56
CA VAL A 77 7.00 -0.91 -3.48
C VAL A 77 7.66 -1.02 -4.86
N PHE A 78 6.89 -1.01 -5.94
CA PHE A 78 7.43 -1.07 -7.29
C PHE A 78 8.10 0.23 -7.76
N SER A 79 7.44 1.37 -7.59
CA SER A 79 7.87 2.61 -8.23
C SER A 79 8.61 3.57 -7.30
N TRP A 80 8.39 3.51 -5.98
CA TRP A 80 8.84 4.56 -5.06
C TRP A 80 9.91 4.09 -4.09
N TYR A 81 9.90 2.81 -3.71
CA TYR A 81 10.92 2.27 -2.81
C TYR A 81 12.30 2.21 -3.47
N THR A 82 13.32 2.59 -2.72
CA THR A 82 14.72 2.31 -3.08
C THR A 82 14.96 0.81 -3.15
N ASP A 83 16.06 0.38 -3.80
CA ASP A 83 16.39 -1.04 -3.88
C ASP A 83 16.60 -1.67 -2.49
N ALA A 84 17.15 -0.90 -1.53
CA ALA A 84 17.35 -1.33 -0.16
C ALA A 84 16.03 -1.53 0.58
N GLU A 85 15.13 -0.54 0.52
CA GLU A 85 13.80 -0.62 1.13
C GLU A 85 12.97 -1.76 0.57
N ARG A 86 13.00 -1.91 -0.76
CA ARG A 86 12.32 -2.98 -1.48
C ARG A 86 12.82 -4.35 -1.04
N ALA A 87 14.14 -4.52 -0.93
CA ALA A 87 14.73 -5.77 -0.44
C ALA A 87 14.30 -6.09 0.99
N ILE A 88 14.31 -5.09 1.89
CA ILE A 88 13.84 -5.24 3.28
C ILE A 88 12.35 -5.62 3.30
N PHE A 89 11.53 -4.98 2.47
CA PHE A 89 10.10 -5.24 2.43
C PHE A 89 9.78 -6.65 1.93
N LEU A 90 10.40 -7.06 0.82
CA LEU A 90 10.20 -8.40 0.26
C LEU A 90 10.71 -9.50 1.20
N GLN A 91 11.88 -9.31 1.81
CA GLN A 91 12.41 -10.25 2.79
C GLN A 91 11.49 -10.35 4.02
N GLY A 92 11.01 -9.22 4.53
CA GLY A 92 10.07 -9.21 5.66
C GLY A 92 8.74 -9.89 5.35
N LEU A 93 8.26 -9.78 4.11
CA LEU A 93 7.07 -10.49 3.64
C LEU A 93 7.30 -12.01 3.59
N GLU A 94 8.44 -12.46 3.06
CA GLU A 94 8.83 -13.88 3.08
C GLU A 94 8.95 -14.41 4.51
N ASP A 95 9.61 -13.66 5.39
CA ASP A 95 9.79 -14.03 6.80
C ASP A 95 8.45 -14.16 7.53
N ALA A 96 7.50 -13.25 7.27
CA ALA A 96 6.15 -13.31 7.83
C ALA A 96 5.40 -14.57 7.37
N GLY A 97 5.49 -14.92 6.09
CA GLY A 97 4.94 -16.17 5.55
C GLY A 97 5.60 -17.42 6.18
N ALA A 98 6.93 -17.40 6.31
CA ALA A 98 7.69 -18.46 6.95
C ALA A 98 7.35 -18.64 8.45
N MET A 99 7.09 -17.54 9.16
CA MET A 99 6.64 -17.59 10.56
C MET A 99 5.30 -18.33 10.70
N ALA A 100 4.33 -18.06 9.82
CA ALA A 100 3.03 -18.73 9.85
C ALA A 100 3.16 -20.25 9.61
N THR A 101 3.90 -20.62 8.57
CA THR A 101 4.13 -22.03 8.21
C THR A 101 4.95 -22.77 9.27
N THR A 102 5.98 -22.15 9.84
CA THR A 102 6.79 -22.75 10.90
C THR A 102 5.99 -22.97 12.18
N ARG A 103 5.15 -22.00 12.57
CA ARG A 103 4.47 -22.01 13.86
C ARG A 103 3.19 -22.84 13.87
N PHE A 104 2.48 -22.84 12.74
CA PHE A 104 1.12 -23.41 12.62
C PHE A 104 0.97 -24.40 11.47
N GLN A 105 2.00 -24.63 10.66
CA GLN A 105 1.95 -25.52 9.48
C GLN A 105 0.88 -25.14 8.45
N GLN A 106 0.54 -23.84 8.41
CA GLN A 106 -0.49 -23.28 7.55
C GLN A 106 -0.03 -21.92 7.03
N ASP A 107 -0.53 -21.53 5.86
CA ASP A 107 -0.32 -20.19 5.32
C ASP A 107 -1.08 -19.16 6.15
N PHE A 108 -0.51 -17.97 6.34
CA PHE A 108 -1.11 -16.90 7.16
C PHE A 108 -2.57 -16.59 6.76
N ALA A 109 -2.85 -16.55 5.46
CA ALA A 109 -4.18 -16.27 4.91
C ALA A 109 -5.23 -17.33 5.28
N THR A 110 -4.82 -18.52 5.71
CA THR A 110 -5.70 -19.64 6.08
C THR A 110 -5.83 -19.85 7.59
N LEU A 111 -5.10 -19.06 8.39
CA LEU A 111 -5.19 -19.09 9.84
C LEU A 111 -6.52 -18.51 10.33
N ASP A 112 -6.97 -18.95 11.50
CA ASP A 112 -8.04 -18.28 12.22
C ASP A 112 -7.59 -16.90 12.75
N GLY A 113 -8.56 -16.04 13.09
CA GLY A 113 -8.30 -14.67 13.48
C GLY A 113 -7.42 -14.53 14.74
N GLU A 114 -7.53 -15.44 15.71
CA GLU A 114 -6.72 -15.38 16.93
C GLU A 114 -5.24 -15.68 16.61
N ARG A 115 -4.98 -16.67 15.76
CA ARG A 115 -3.62 -17.00 15.30
C ARG A 115 -3.03 -15.92 14.41
N GLN A 116 -3.85 -15.28 13.58
CA GLN A 116 -3.41 -14.11 12.82
C GLN A 116 -2.99 -12.96 13.74
N ASP A 117 -3.79 -12.66 14.78
CA ASP A 117 -3.45 -11.62 15.76
C ASP A 117 -2.17 -11.93 16.52
N GLN A 118 -1.96 -13.20 16.89
CA GLN A 118 -0.73 -13.62 17.54
C GLN A 118 0.50 -13.31 16.67
N LEU A 119 0.47 -13.67 15.38
CA LEU A 119 1.60 -13.39 14.47
C LEU A 119 1.79 -11.90 14.22
N LEU A 120 0.72 -11.13 14.05
CA LEU A 120 0.80 -9.67 13.92
C LEU A 120 1.43 -9.05 15.17
N GLY A 121 1.04 -9.50 16.36
CA GLY A 121 1.62 -9.05 17.62
C GLY A 121 3.12 -9.37 17.73
N GLU A 122 3.55 -10.54 17.26
CA GLU A 122 4.97 -10.90 17.21
C GLU A 122 5.74 -10.04 16.21
N LEU A 123 5.18 -9.79 15.02
CA LEU A 123 5.77 -8.90 14.01
C LEU A 123 5.91 -7.46 14.53
N GLU A 124 4.91 -6.98 15.27
CA GLU A 124 4.93 -5.68 15.95
C GLU A 124 6.05 -5.60 16.99
N GLN A 125 6.15 -6.60 17.86
CA GLN A 125 7.21 -6.64 18.88
C GLN A 125 8.61 -6.67 18.27
N ARG A 126 8.81 -7.44 17.18
CA ARG A 126 10.08 -7.45 16.43
C ARG A 126 10.39 -6.08 15.84
N ALA A 127 9.40 -5.41 15.26
CA ALA A 127 9.56 -4.06 14.72
C ALA A 127 9.93 -3.05 15.81
N LEU A 128 9.26 -3.08 16.96
CA LEU A 128 9.55 -2.19 18.09
C LEU A 128 10.92 -2.46 18.74
N ALA A 129 11.42 -3.70 18.70
CA ALA A 129 12.75 -4.04 19.21
C ALA A 129 13.89 -3.46 18.36
N VAL A 130 13.65 -3.27 17.06
CA VAL A 130 14.62 -2.71 16.10
C VAL A 130 14.45 -1.20 15.96
N ALA A 131 13.22 -0.69 16.01
CA ALA A 131 12.93 0.73 15.91
C ALA A 131 13.30 1.47 17.20
N LYS A 132 14.09 2.55 17.09
CA LYS A 132 14.02 3.62 18.09
C LYS A 132 12.58 4.17 18.07
N PRO A 133 11.98 4.58 19.20
CA PRO A 133 10.61 5.09 19.21
C PRO A 133 10.55 6.44 18.46
N ALA A 134 10.43 6.39 17.14
CA ALA A 134 10.08 7.52 16.31
C ALA A 134 8.55 7.61 16.34
N ALA A 135 8.04 8.37 17.32
CA ALA A 135 6.69 8.90 17.23
C ALA A 135 6.58 9.64 15.89
N PHE A 136 5.63 9.26 15.03
CA PHE A 136 5.20 9.94 13.80
C PHE A 136 5.93 11.27 13.52
N SER A 137 7.18 11.19 13.09
CA SER A 137 8.05 12.36 12.92
C SER A 137 7.88 12.83 11.49
N LEU A 138 7.33 14.03 11.31
CA LEU A 138 7.31 14.75 10.02
C LEU A 138 8.71 15.28 9.63
N GLN A 139 9.77 14.69 10.18
CA GLN A 139 11.17 14.97 9.87
C GLN A 139 11.75 13.69 9.28
N PRO A 140 12.08 13.68 7.98
CA PRO A 140 12.74 12.54 7.35
C PRO A 140 14.16 12.49 7.89
N ASP A 141 14.38 11.74 8.96
CA ASP A 141 15.73 11.38 9.37
C ASP A 141 16.29 10.35 8.37
N LEU A 142 17.58 10.47 8.09
CA LEU A 142 18.33 9.79 7.02
C LEU A 142 18.38 8.24 7.11
N ASP A 143 17.66 7.62 8.05
CA ASP A 143 17.61 6.16 8.28
C ASP A 143 16.21 5.55 7.96
N GLU A 144 15.29 6.29 7.32
CA GLU A 144 13.96 5.78 6.90
C GLU A 144 14.07 4.47 6.09
N ASP A 145 15.13 4.33 5.31
CA ASP A 145 15.43 3.16 4.47
C ASP A 145 15.51 1.86 5.29
N LEU A 146 15.94 1.93 6.55
CA LEU A 146 16.15 0.77 7.43
C LEU A 146 14.97 0.50 8.38
N SER A 147 13.83 1.16 8.17
CA SER A 147 12.64 0.93 8.99
C SER A 147 12.17 -0.53 8.89
N PRO A 148 11.77 -1.18 10.00
CA PRO A 148 11.31 -2.56 9.98
C PRO A 148 10.14 -2.77 9.03
N PHE A 149 10.11 -3.91 8.35
CA PHE A 149 9.07 -4.30 7.39
C PHE A 149 7.65 -4.07 7.92
N PHE A 150 7.34 -4.53 9.14
CA PHE A 150 5.99 -4.45 9.67
C PHE A 150 5.54 -3.01 9.94
N SER A 151 6.47 -2.11 10.31
CA SER A 151 6.16 -0.68 10.44
C SER A 151 5.80 -0.08 9.08
N LYS A 152 6.61 -0.36 8.05
CA LYS A 152 6.35 0.07 6.66
C LYS A 152 5.02 -0.49 6.15
N LEU A 153 4.73 -1.77 6.37
CA LEU A 153 3.48 -2.40 5.95
C LEU A 153 2.26 -1.72 6.60
N LYS A 154 2.28 -1.53 7.93
CA LYS A 154 1.18 -0.85 8.63
C LYS A 154 0.97 0.56 8.12
N GLU A 155 2.05 1.31 7.93
CA GLU A 155 1.99 2.66 7.39
C GLU A 155 1.35 2.67 6.00
N LEU A 156 1.81 1.81 5.08
CA LEU A 156 1.24 1.73 3.73
C LEU A 156 -0.23 1.31 3.75
N VAL A 157 -0.65 0.42 4.67
CA VAL A 157 -2.05 0.02 4.80
C VAL A 157 -2.91 1.19 5.27
N VAL A 158 -2.46 1.92 6.30
CA VAL A 158 -3.17 3.10 6.82
C VAL A 158 -3.25 4.20 5.77
N VAL A 159 -2.12 4.55 5.14
CA VAL A 159 -2.07 5.58 4.09
C VAL A 159 -2.92 5.17 2.89
N GLY A 160 -2.77 3.94 2.41
CA GLY A 160 -3.54 3.43 1.28
C GLY A 160 -5.05 3.43 1.54
N TYR A 161 -5.47 3.03 2.75
CA TYR A 161 -6.88 2.99 3.10
C TYR A 161 -7.49 4.39 3.22
N TYR A 162 -6.87 5.29 3.99
CA TYR A 162 -7.44 6.62 4.24
C TYR A 162 -7.26 7.61 3.09
N THR A 163 -6.44 7.28 2.10
CA THR A 163 -6.39 8.01 0.81
C THR A 163 -7.32 7.43 -0.25
N SER A 164 -7.91 6.24 -0.01
CA SER A 164 -8.92 5.66 -0.89
C SER A 164 -10.26 6.38 -0.77
N GLU A 165 -11.10 6.27 -1.80
CA GLU A 165 -12.48 6.78 -1.75
C GLU A 165 -13.28 6.15 -0.61
N ILE A 166 -13.09 4.83 -0.38
CA ILE A 166 -13.77 4.09 0.68
C ILE A 166 -13.40 4.67 2.06
N GLY A 167 -12.10 4.80 2.35
CA GLY A 167 -11.64 5.34 3.63
C GLY A 167 -12.02 6.81 3.82
N ALA A 168 -11.86 7.63 2.78
CA ALA A 168 -12.11 9.07 2.90
C ALA A 168 -13.60 9.45 2.97
N THR A 169 -14.49 8.72 2.30
CA THR A 169 -15.90 9.11 2.16
C THR A 169 -16.88 8.21 2.92
N ARG A 170 -16.54 6.93 3.12
CA ARG A 170 -17.38 5.99 3.84
C ARG A 170 -16.92 5.90 5.28
N GLU A 171 -15.67 5.54 5.55
CA GLU A 171 -15.17 5.44 6.93
C GLU A 171 -15.08 6.82 7.60
N LEU A 172 -14.51 7.78 6.89
CA LEU A 172 -14.44 9.17 7.31
C LEU A 172 -15.50 10.01 6.61
N ARG A 173 -15.67 11.23 7.12
CA ARG A 173 -16.51 12.24 6.50
C ARG A 173 -15.65 13.15 5.63
N TYR A 174 -15.86 13.10 4.32
CA TYR A 174 -15.19 14.00 3.38
C TYR A 174 -15.97 15.31 3.22
N GLU A 175 -15.35 16.43 3.55
CA GLU A 175 -15.88 17.77 3.28
C GLU A 175 -14.85 18.58 2.49
N ARG A 176 -15.15 18.88 1.22
CA ARG A 176 -14.18 19.54 0.33
C ARG A 176 -13.72 20.90 0.86
N MET A 177 -14.64 21.69 1.37
CA MET A 177 -14.36 23.04 1.85
C MET A 177 -15.50 23.48 2.77
N PRO A 178 -15.28 23.54 4.09
CA PRO A 178 -16.36 23.79 5.06
C PRO A 178 -16.97 25.20 4.98
N MET A 179 -16.32 26.16 4.30
CA MET A 179 -16.72 27.58 4.15
C MET A 179 -16.93 28.37 5.47
N VAL A 180 -17.10 27.69 6.61
CA VAL A 180 -17.25 28.21 7.96
C VAL A 180 -16.34 27.38 8.86
N TYR A 181 -15.45 28.05 9.58
CA TYR A 181 -14.65 27.40 10.60
C TYR A 181 -15.47 27.22 11.88
N ARG A 182 -15.55 25.98 12.36
CA ARG A 182 -16.10 25.64 13.67
C ARG A 182 -14.96 25.05 14.48
N ALA A 183 -14.60 25.72 15.56
CA ALA A 183 -13.48 25.33 16.42
C ALA A 183 -13.80 24.14 17.31
N ASP A 184 -15.08 23.89 17.61
CA ASP A 184 -15.52 22.77 18.41
C ASP A 184 -16.86 22.30 17.88
N VAL A 185 -16.96 21.01 17.54
CA VAL A 185 -18.18 20.35 17.13
C VAL A 185 -18.27 19.01 17.86
N PRO A 186 -19.33 18.77 18.64
CA PRO A 186 -19.48 17.48 19.32
C PRO A 186 -19.46 16.32 18.32
N LEU A 187 -18.65 15.29 18.59
CA LEU A 187 -18.55 14.10 17.73
C LEU A 187 -19.94 13.46 17.45
N ALA A 188 -20.86 13.53 18.42
CA ALA A 188 -22.22 13.04 18.28
C ALA A 188 -23.03 13.75 17.16
N GLU A 189 -22.70 14.99 16.81
CA GLU A 189 -23.37 15.74 15.73
C GLU A 189 -22.85 15.35 14.35
N ILE A 190 -21.57 14.98 14.24
CA ILE A 190 -20.92 14.65 12.97
C ILE A 190 -20.86 13.16 12.68
N GLY A 191 -20.96 12.32 13.71
CA GLY A 191 -21.00 10.86 13.67
C GLY A 191 -19.67 10.17 13.39
N ARG A 192 -18.83 10.75 12.51
CA ARG A 192 -17.53 10.22 12.07
C ARG A 192 -16.49 11.34 11.99
N ALA A 193 -15.22 10.99 12.11
CA ALA A 193 -14.11 11.93 11.98
C ALA A 193 -13.96 12.45 10.54
N TRP A 194 -13.35 13.62 10.38
CA TRP A 194 -13.14 14.25 9.07
C TRP A 194 -11.91 13.65 8.35
N ALA A 195 -12.04 13.42 7.04
CA ALA A 195 -10.92 12.95 6.21
C ALA A 195 -9.84 14.02 6.02
N ASN A 196 -10.24 15.29 6.02
CA ASN A 196 -9.41 16.44 5.67
C ASN A 196 -8.98 17.25 6.89
N GLY A 197 -8.40 16.59 7.90
CA GLY A 197 -7.57 17.21 8.95
C GLY A 197 -8.10 18.51 9.58
N MET A 198 -9.42 18.69 9.64
CA MET A 198 -10.03 19.83 10.33
C MET A 198 -9.76 19.61 11.80
N LYS A 199 -8.79 20.37 12.33
CA LYS A 199 -8.46 20.35 13.75
C LYS A 199 -9.59 21.03 14.52
N ASP A 200 -10.23 20.25 15.39
CA ASP A 200 -10.88 20.73 16.60
C ASP A 200 -9.84 21.40 17.52
#